data_AF-A0AAW6WQQ2-F1
#
_entry.id   AF-A0AAW6WQQ2-F1
#
_cell.length_a   1.000
_cell.length_b   1.000
_cell.length_c   1.000
_cell.angle_alpha   90.00
_cell.angle_beta   90.00
_cell.angle_gamma   90.00
#
_symmetry.space_group_name_H-M   'P 1'
#
loop_
_entity.id
_entity.type
_entity.pdbx_description
1 polymer ?
#
loop_
_entity_poly.entity_id
_entity_poly.type
_entity_poly.pdbx_seq_one_letter_code
_entity_poly.pdbx_strand_id
1 'polypeptide(L)'
;MSKSDEEKDKQRLKDAVRSIIVTQGNEFIKELLRKHKIQIGTKKADFAKNILAAIDAGTLTRQIIEDWLSEVEGWGNQHIYLFKPPTLPPADIRDKLVASDFGKLIDTPISYGFPENLELSAISLTSDHLFIAWHKGAGGWERTPSKDFERFEDDEERYKYKAYRERFDRSVVRFAWRFLDPYCAVMIQLPAEGNAHRPVHVQVQEDLKHIGLFDENPERIQLSQAFKKMTLQNDTRVQSTRMMTDGGHVDVVSTLTEGGIEDVQALREARRGVDDNSFTGADGLFHFLQEKHAALSRNVKVQGYGIESRIRIWVQCKREDVYHVLGVVWSNT
;
A
#
# COMPACT_ATOMS: atom_id res chain seq x y z
N MET A 1 3.09 -35.66 3.53
CA MET A 1 3.45 -34.75 4.64
C MET A 1 3.32 -35.53 5.95
N SER A 2 4.29 -35.44 6.86
CA SER A 2 4.16 -36.10 8.16
C SER A 2 3.23 -35.29 9.07
N LYS A 3 2.57 -35.92 10.06
CA LYS A 3 1.79 -35.21 11.09
C LYS A 3 2.61 -34.13 11.82
N SER A 4 3.93 -34.29 11.90
CA SER A 4 4.83 -33.31 12.50
C SER A 4 5.00 -32.05 11.64
N ASP A 5 4.94 -32.20 10.32
CA ASP A 5 5.07 -31.07 9.38
C ASP A 5 3.80 -30.24 9.35
N GLU A 6 2.63 -30.88 9.40
CA GLU A 6 1.33 -30.20 9.47
C GLU A 6 1.18 -29.35 10.74
N GLU A 7 1.64 -29.87 11.89
CA GLU A 7 1.55 -29.14 13.16
C GLU A 7 2.49 -27.93 13.21
N LYS A 8 3.71 -28.08 12.66
CA LYS A 8 4.66 -26.97 12.49
C LYS A 8 4.11 -25.91 11.55
N ASP A 9 3.42 -26.32 10.48
CA ASP A 9 2.83 -25.41 9.50
C ASP A 9 1.69 -24.58 10.12
N LYS A 10 0.80 -25.24 10.86
CA LYS A 10 -0.27 -24.58 11.63
C LYS A 10 0.31 -23.59 12.65
N GLN A 11 1.36 -23.97 13.38
CA GLN A 11 1.97 -23.10 14.36
C GLN A 11 2.56 -21.83 13.72
N ARG A 12 3.28 -21.99 12.60
CA ARG A 12 3.79 -20.84 11.82
C ARG A 12 2.66 -19.91 11.35
N LEU A 13 1.57 -20.49 10.86
CA LEU A 13 0.40 -19.71 10.41
C LEU A 13 -0.23 -18.94 11.58
N LYS A 14 -0.38 -19.57 12.76
CA LYS A 14 -0.89 -18.90 13.97
C LYS A 14 0.01 -17.74 14.41
N ASP A 15 1.31 -17.90 14.31
CA ASP A 15 2.26 -16.84 14.68
C ASP A 15 2.20 -15.68 13.67
N ALA A 16 2.07 -15.97 12.37
CA ALA A 16 1.80 -14.96 11.33
C ALA A 16 0.47 -14.22 11.55
N VAL A 17 -0.59 -14.91 11.98
CA VAL A 17 -1.87 -14.29 12.33
C VAL A 17 -1.72 -13.30 13.47
N ARG A 18 -1.01 -13.69 14.53
CA ARG A 18 -0.82 -12.87 15.72
C ARG A 18 -0.02 -11.61 15.42
N SER A 19 0.91 -11.67 14.48
CA SER A 19 1.80 -10.55 14.13
C SER A 19 1.25 -9.65 13.02
N ILE A 20 0.72 -10.21 11.93
CA ILE A 20 0.39 -9.46 10.70
C ILE A 20 -1.11 -9.22 10.55
N ILE A 21 -1.94 -10.24 10.81
CA ILE A 21 -3.39 -10.11 10.55
C ILE A 21 -4.03 -9.17 11.54
N VAL A 22 -3.64 -9.27 12.81
CA VAL A 22 -4.18 -8.41 13.86
C VAL A 22 -3.76 -6.95 13.66
N THR A 23 -2.67 -6.63 12.96
CA THR A 23 -2.30 -5.25 12.67
C THR A 23 -3.08 -4.63 11.50
N GLN A 24 -3.81 -5.43 10.72
CA GLN A 24 -4.68 -4.93 9.66
C GLN A 24 -5.94 -4.23 10.20
N GLY A 25 -6.58 -3.45 9.32
CA GLY A 25 -7.80 -2.73 9.65
C GLY A 25 -8.92 -3.68 10.05
N ASN A 26 -9.65 -3.34 11.13
CA ASN A 26 -10.73 -4.19 11.67
C ASN A 26 -11.79 -4.55 10.62
N GLU A 27 -12.04 -3.67 9.66
CA GLU A 27 -12.98 -3.90 8.56
C GLU A 27 -12.56 -5.08 7.68
N PHE A 28 -11.29 -5.11 7.25
CA PHE A 28 -10.74 -6.21 6.44
C PHE A 28 -10.75 -7.55 7.18
N ILE A 29 -10.46 -7.53 8.48
CA ILE A 29 -10.52 -8.74 9.32
C ILE A 29 -11.98 -9.25 9.41
N LYS A 30 -12.95 -8.34 9.60
CA LYS A 30 -14.37 -8.70 9.63
C LYS A 30 -14.84 -9.26 8.29
N GLU A 31 -14.34 -8.74 7.17
CA GLU A 31 -14.63 -9.28 5.84
C GLU A 31 -14.12 -10.71 5.67
N LEU A 32 -12.87 -10.98 6.06
CA LEU A 32 -12.30 -12.34 6.05
C LEU A 32 -13.18 -13.30 6.85
N LEU A 33 -13.51 -12.93 8.09
CA LEU A 33 -14.34 -13.75 8.97
C LEU A 33 -15.73 -14.00 8.36
N ARG A 34 -16.37 -12.96 7.80
CA ARG A 34 -17.69 -13.07 7.16
C ARG A 34 -17.65 -14.00 5.94
N LYS A 35 -16.66 -13.83 5.05
CA LYS A 35 -16.49 -14.61 3.82
C LYS A 35 -16.39 -16.11 4.11
N HIS A 36 -15.71 -16.48 5.20
CA HIS A 36 -15.51 -17.87 5.60
C HIS A 36 -16.50 -18.35 6.69
N LYS A 37 -17.58 -17.60 6.95
CA LYS A 37 -18.62 -17.93 7.93
C LYS A 37 -18.09 -18.18 9.35
N ILE A 38 -17.05 -17.44 9.74
CA ILE A 38 -16.45 -17.51 11.09
C ILE A 38 -17.10 -16.43 11.96
N GLN A 39 -17.31 -16.74 13.24
CA GLN A 39 -17.91 -15.81 14.20
C GLN A 39 -17.12 -14.50 14.27
N ILE A 40 -17.83 -13.37 14.20
CA ILE A 40 -17.26 -12.03 14.36
C ILE A 40 -17.46 -11.59 15.81
N GLY A 41 -16.37 -11.41 16.54
CA GLY A 41 -16.42 -10.90 17.91
C GLY A 41 -16.66 -9.39 17.99
N THR A 42 -16.66 -8.84 19.20
CA THR A 42 -16.83 -7.39 19.40
C THR A 42 -15.50 -6.67 19.62
N LYS A 43 -14.51 -7.38 20.18
CA LYS A 43 -13.17 -6.87 20.47
C LYS A 43 -12.13 -7.51 19.57
N LYS A 44 -11.01 -6.81 19.40
CA LYS A 44 -9.86 -7.28 18.60
C LYS A 44 -9.27 -8.60 19.11
N ALA A 45 -9.29 -8.82 20.42
CA ALA A 45 -8.91 -10.09 21.04
C ALA A 45 -9.82 -11.26 20.60
N ASP A 46 -11.11 -11.00 20.40
CA ASP A 46 -12.06 -12.01 19.93
C ASP A 46 -11.77 -12.39 18.47
N PHE A 47 -11.38 -11.41 17.63
CA PHE A 47 -10.96 -11.69 16.25
C PHE A 47 -9.77 -12.65 16.23
N ALA A 48 -8.72 -12.36 17.00
CA ALA A 48 -7.55 -13.22 17.08
C ALA A 48 -7.94 -14.64 17.54
N LYS A 49 -8.77 -14.75 18.59
CA LYS A 49 -9.25 -16.05 19.08
C LYS A 49 -10.01 -16.84 18.00
N ASN A 50 -10.92 -16.19 17.27
CA ASN A 50 -11.76 -16.85 16.28
C ASN A 50 -10.96 -17.26 15.03
N ILE A 51 -9.96 -16.46 14.62
CA ILE A 51 -9.06 -16.82 13.52
C ILE A 51 -8.21 -18.03 13.91
N LEU A 52 -7.64 -18.05 15.12
CA LEU A 52 -6.84 -19.18 15.60
C LEU A 52 -7.68 -20.48 15.67
N ALA A 53 -8.91 -20.39 16.17
CA ALA A 53 -9.83 -21.53 16.20
C ALA A 53 -10.21 -22.02 14.79
N ALA A 54 -10.38 -21.10 13.83
CA ALA A 54 -10.68 -21.46 12.44
C ALA A 54 -9.47 -22.10 11.73
N ILE A 55 -8.24 -21.75 12.09
CA ILE A 55 -7.02 -22.43 11.64
C ILE A 55 -6.96 -23.85 12.22
N ASP A 56 -7.26 -24.00 13.50
CA ASP A 56 -7.28 -25.30 14.17
C ASP A 56 -8.29 -26.26 13.54
N ALA A 57 -9.47 -25.74 13.23
CA ALA A 57 -10.54 -26.46 12.55
C ALA A 57 -10.29 -26.68 11.04
N GLY A 58 -9.24 -26.08 10.46
CA GLY A 58 -8.94 -26.18 9.02
C GLY A 58 -9.81 -25.32 8.10
N THR A 59 -10.72 -24.51 8.66
CA THR A 59 -11.57 -23.57 7.91
C THR A 59 -10.76 -22.44 7.27
N LEU A 60 -9.72 -21.96 7.96
CA LEU A 60 -8.72 -21.04 7.40
C LEU A 60 -7.43 -21.80 7.14
N THR A 61 -7.13 -22.00 5.86
CA THR A 61 -5.88 -22.61 5.40
C THR A 61 -4.83 -21.53 5.18
N ARG A 62 -3.56 -21.96 5.07
CA ARG A 62 -2.44 -21.08 4.69
C ARG A 62 -2.74 -20.31 3.41
N GLN A 63 -3.19 -21.00 2.35
CA GLN A 63 -3.51 -20.38 1.07
C GLN A 63 -4.54 -19.25 1.22
N ILE A 64 -5.62 -19.49 1.97
CA ILE A 64 -6.66 -18.47 2.20
C ILE A 64 -6.09 -17.21 2.87
N ILE A 65 -5.19 -17.40 3.85
CA ILE A 65 -4.54 -16.28 4.53
C ILE A 65 -3.57 -15.54 3.60
N GLU A 66 -2.77 -16.26 2.82
CA GLU A 66 -1.82 -15.68 1.87
C GLU A 66 -2.54 -14.89 0.77
N ASP A 67 -3.62 -15.44 0.22
CA ASP A 67 -4.48 -14.77 -0.75
C ASP A 67 -5.08 -13.49 -0.15
N TRP A 68 -5.61 -13.57 1.07
CA TRP A 68 -6.17 -12.41 1.76
C TRP A 68 -5.12 -11.34 2.07
N LEU A 69 -3.93 -11.72 2.53
CA LEU A 69 -2.83 -10.78 2.76
C LEU A 69 -2.40 -10.11 1.46
N SER A 70 -2.34 -10.86 0.35
CA SER A 70 -2.05 -10.30 -0.97
C SER A 70 -3.09 -9.26 -1.43
N GLU A 71 -4.34 -9.35 -0.94
CA GLU A 71 -5.43 -8.42 -1.25
C GLU A 71 -5.38 -7.14 -0.40
N VAL A 72 -4.97 -7.21 0.88
CA VAL A 72 -5.16 -6.11 1.84
C VAL A 72 -3.87 -5.49 2.36
N GLU A 73 -2.77 -6.24 2.39
CA GLU A 73 -1.58 -5.80 3.10
C GLU A 73 -0.81 -4.75 2.29
N GLY A 74 -0.58 -3.59 2.87
CA GLY A 74 0.29 -2.56 2.28
C GLY A 74 -0.20 -1.92 0.98
N TRP A 75 -1.49 -2.08 0.63
CA TRP A 75 -2.12 -1.38 -0.50
C TRP A 75 -2.64 0.00 -0.13
N GLY A 76 -2.74 0.28 1.18
CA GLY A 76 -3.14 1.57 1.71
C GLY A 76 -1.98 2.48 2.08
N ASN A 77 -2.28 3.77 2.29
CA ASN A 77 -1.34 4.74 2.86
C ASN A 77 0.03 4.79 2.15
N GLN A 78 0.03 4.74 0.82
CA GLN A 78 1.23 4.51 0.02
C GLN A 78 1.50 5.59 -1.04
N HIS A 79 2.78 5.75 -1.40
CA HIS A 79 3.22 6.49 -2.57
C HIS A 79 3.35 5.53 -3.75
N ILE A 80 2.90 5.92 -4.93
CA ILE A 80 2.96 5.14 -6.16
C ILE A 80 3.66 5.98 -7.22
N TYR A 81 4.67 5.39 -7.86
CA TYR A 81 5.39 5.98 -8.99
C TYR A 81 5.13 5.14 -10.23
N LEU A 82 4.80 5.78 -11.33
CA LEU A 82 4.54 5.11 -12.61
C LEU A 82 5.73 5.29 -13.55
N PHE A 83 6.12 4.20 -14.20
CA PHE A 83 7.24 4.16 -15.14
C PHE A 83 6.84 3.46 -16.43
N LYS A 84 7.57 3.77 -17.49
CA LYS A 84 7.52 2.96 -18.70
C LYS A 84 7.96 1.53 -18.38
N PRO A 85 7.29 0.50 -18.94
CA PRO A 85 7.72 -0.87 -18.79
C PRO A 85 9.15 -1.09 -19.29
N PRO A 86 9.87 -2.09 -18.75
CA PRO A 86 11.10 -2.59 -19.37
C PRO A 86 10.93 -2.89 -20.86
N THR A 87 11.98 -2.67 -21.63
CA THR A 87 12.08 -3.17 -23.02
C THR A 87 12.35 -4.68 -23.06
N LEU A 88 12.73 -5.28 -21.92
CA LEU A 88 12.97 -6.70 -21.75
C LEU A 88 11.67 -7.50 -22.04
N PRO A 89 11.70 -8.46 -22.98
CA PRO A 89 10.56 -9.32 -23.24
C PRO A 89 10.15 -10.11 -21.99
N PRO A 90 8.83 -10.28 -21.69
CA PRO A 90 8.39 -11.04 -20.53
C PRO A 90 8.94 -12.48 -20.44
N ALA A 91 9.21 -13.11 -21.60
CA ALA A 91 9.79 -14.44 -21.67
C ALA A 91 11.21 -14.52 -21.07
N ASP A 92 11.97 -13.42 -21.12
CA ASP A 92 13.38 -13.38 -20.71
C ASP A 92 13.55 -13.01 -19.22
N ILE A 93 12.47 -12.54 -18.56
CA ILE A 93 12.48 -12.10 -17.17
C ILE A 93 12.91 -13.23 -16.23
N ARG A 94 12.44 -14.46 -16.47
CA ARG A 94 12.75 -15.60 -15.59
C ARG A 94 14.25 -15.88 -15.56
N ASP A 95 14.92 -15.83 -16.71
CA ASP A 95 16.36 -16.08 -16.81
C ASP A 95 17.17 -15.00 -16.09
N LYS A 96 16.74 -13.74 -16.20
CA LYS A 96 17.34 -12.62 -15.45
C LYS A 96 17.22 -12.81 -13.94
N LEU A 97 16.03 -13.17 -13.46
CA LEU A 97 15.78 -13.42 -12.04
C LEU A 97 16.62 -14.60 -11.53
N VAL A 98 16.69 -15.71 -12.28
CA VAL A 98 17.47 -16.90 -11.91
C VAL A 98 18.96 -16.60 -11.86
N ALA A 99 19.47 -15.77 -12.75
CA ALA A 99 20.87 -15.33 -12.76
C ALA A 99 21.21 -14.33 -11.63
N SER A 100 20.20 -13.71 -11.01
CA SER A 100 20.39 -12.77 -9.90
C SER A 100 20.54 -13.45 -8.54
N ASP A 101 21.00 -12.70 -7.53
CA ASP A 101 21.06 -13.16 -6.13
C ASP A 101 19.69 -13.50 -5.52
N PHE A 102 18.60 -13.10 -6.21
CA PHE A 102 17.23 -13.27 -5.78
C PHE A 102 16.51 -14.45 -6.42
N GLY A 103 17.18 -15.27 -7.25
CA GLY A 103 16.56 -16.41 -7.94
C GLY A 103 15.82 -17.38 -7.00
N LYS A 104 16.29 -17.53 -5.76
CA LYS A 104 15.66 -18.34 -4.70
C LYS A 104 14.33 -17.79 -4.16
N LEU A 105 13.96 -16.56 -4.53
CA LEU A 105 12.75 -15.87 -4.08
C LEU A 105 11.61 -15.96 -5.11
N ILE A 106 11.88 -16.53 -6.29
CA ILE A 106 10.89 -16.76 -7.35
C ILE A 106 9.86 -17.77 -6.86
N ASP A 107 8.60 -17.38 -6.92
CA ASP A 107 7.42 -18.16 -6.54
C ASP A 107 7.48 -18.66 -5.08
N THR A 108 8.28 -17.99 -4.24
CA THR A 108 8.38 -18.27 -2.81
C THR A 108 7.17 -17.66 -2.08
N PRO A 109 6.54 -18.38 -1.13
CA PRO A 109 5.44 -17.84 -0.34
C PRO A 109 5.81 -16.53 0.34
N ILE A 110 4.82 -15.66 0.56
CA ILE A 110 5.01 -14.38 1.23
C ILE A 110 5.72 -14.61 2.57
N SER A 111 6.89 -14.00 2.74
CA SER A 111 7.60 -14.00 4.02
C SER A 111 6.68 -13.43 5.10
N TYR A 112 6.67 -14.01 6.29
CA TYR A 112 6.03 -13.43 7.49
C TYR A 112 7.04 -12.71 8.40
N GLY A 113 8.25 -12.49 7.90
CA GLY A 113 9.32 -11.83 8.63
C GLY A 113 9.10 -10.33 8.82
N PHE A 114 9.80 -9.79 9.81
CA PHE A 114 9.88 -8.37 10.15
C PHE A 114 11.35 -7.93 10.10
N PRO A 115 11.97 -7.88 8.91
CA PRO A 115 13.40 -7.58 8.79
C PRO A 115 13.69 -6.15 9.28
N GLU A 116 14.82 -5.94 9.95
CA GLU A 116 15.18 -4.61 10.45
C GLU A 116 15.40 -3.59 9.31
N ASN A 117 15.97 -4.09 8.20
CA ASN A 117 16.19 -3.34 6.97
C ASN A 117 15.14 -3.68 5.91
N LEU A 118 15.09 -2.87 4.85
CA LEU A 118 14.23 -3.17 3.70
C LEU A 118 14.86 -4.31 2.90
N GLU A 119 14.18 -5.46 2.86
CA GLU A 119 14.70 -6.68 2.24
C GLU A 119 13.75 -7.23 1.18
N LEU A 120 14.29 -7.52 -0.01
CA LEU A 120 13.58 -8.25 -1.05
C LEU A 120 13.29 -9.66 -0.53
N SER A 121 12.01 -10.05 -0.54
CA SER A 121 11.55 -11.22 0.20
C SER A 121 10.58 -12.11 -0.57
N ALA A 122 10.01 -11.63 -1.68
CA ALA A 122 9.18 -12.44 -2.56
C ALA A 122 9.17 -11.91 -3.99
N ILE A 123 9.13 -12.83 -4.95
CA ILE A 123 8.97 -12.55 -6.37
C ILE A 123 7.86 -13.47 -6.90
N SER A 124 6.82 -12.90 -7.49
CA SER A 124 5.76 -13.63 -8.19
C SER A 124 5.88 -13.36 -9.67
N LEU A 125 6.23 -14.39 -10.44
CA LEU A 125 6.32 -14.29 -11.90
C LEU A 125 5.40 -15.31 -12.55
N THR A 126 4.38 -14.81 -13.22
CA THR A 126 3.39 -15.62 -13.95
C THR A 126 3.37 -15.21 -15.42
N SER A 127 2.41 -15.74 -16.19
CA SER A 127 2.24 -15.38 -17.60
C SER A 127 1.69 -13.97 -17.84
N ASP A 128 1.08 -13.34 -16.83
CA ASP A 128 0.40 -12.04 -16.99
C ASP A 128 1.01 -10.91 -16.14
N HIS A 129 1.89 -11.23 -15.19
CA HIS A 129 2.54 -10.24 -14.35
C HIS A 129 3.89 -10.64 -13.76
N LEU A 130 4.66 -9.62 -13.38
CA LEU A 130 5.79 -9.67 -12.47
C LEU A 130 5.50 -8.78 -11.26
N PHE A 131 5.48 -9.36 -10.06
CA PHE A 131 5.47 -8.64 -8.79
C PHE A 131 6.71 -8.95 -7.98
N ILE A 132 7.37 -7.92 -7.47
CA ILE A 132 8.52 -8.04 -6.56
C ILE A 132 8.17 -7.29 -5.28
N ALA A 133 8.38 -7.93 -4.13
CA ALA A 133 8.03 -7.36 -2.83
C ALA A 133 9.24 -7.28 -1.91
N TRP A 134 9.36 -6.13 -1.26
CA TRP A 134 10.27 -5.89 -0.15
C TRP A 134 9.46 -5.67 1.12
N HIS A 135 9.97 -6.21 2.22
CA HIS A 135 9.40 -6.01 3.54
C HIS A 135 10.40 -5.28 4.44
N LYS A 136 9.89 -4.47 5.36
CA LYS A 136 10.65 -3.86 6.45
C LYS A 136 9.80 -3.86 7.71
N GLY A 137 10.35 -4.36 8.82
CA GLY A 137 9.80 -4.19 10.15
C GLY A 137 9.63 -2.69 10.46
N ALA A 138 8.40 -2.31 10.75
CA ALA A 138 8.01 -0.96 11.17
C ALA A 138 7.49 -0.95 12.62
N GLY A 139 7.62 -2.08 13.30
CA GLY A 139 7.26 -2.27 14.68
C GLY A 139 8.13 -1.47 15.65
N GLY A 140 7.65 -1.39 16.88
CA GLY A 140 8.36 -0.67 17.93
C GLY A 140 7.65 -0.79 19.28
N TRP A 141 8.30 -0.28 20.32
CA TRP A 141 7.78 -0.26 21.67
C TRP A 141 6.87 0.95 21.88
N GLU A 142 5.58 0.69 22.08
CA GLU A 142 4.58 1.72 22.38
C GLU A 142 4.27 1.74 23.88
N ARG A 143 4.28 2.92 24.48
CA ARG A 143 3.99 3.10 25.89
C ARG A 143 2.52 2.75 26.19
N THR A 144 2.27 1.91 27.21
CA THR A 144 0.90 1.48 27.59
C THR A 144 0.54 1.85 29.04
N PRO A 145 0.13 3.11 29.33
CA PRO A 145 -0.01 3.60 30.71
C PRO A 145 -0.97 2.87 31.62
N SER A 146 -2.00 2.27 31.05
CA SER A 146 -2.97 1.46 31.77
C SER A 146 -2.38 0.18 32.39
N LYS A 147 -1.14 -0.20 32.06
CA LYS A 147 -0.45 -1.38 32.58
C LYS A 147 0.73 -1.06 33.51
N ASP A 148 0.93 0.20 33.87
CA ASP A 148 1.94 0.55 34.85
C ASP A 148 1.55 0.09 36.25
N PHE A 149 2.55 -0.23 37.04
CA PHE A 149 2.37 -0.50 38.45
C PHE A 149 3.63 -0.11 39.22
N GLU A 150 3.47 0.00 40.54
CA GLU A 150 4.56 0.26 41.46
C GLU A 150 4.63 -0.88 42.46
N ARG A 151 5.85 -1.18 42.90
CA ARG A 151 6.12 -2.23 43.87
C ARG A 151 6.95 -1.65 45.00
N PHE A 152 6.61 -2.01 46.22
CA PHE A 152 7.46 -1.76 47.38
C PHE A 152 8.24 -3.05 47.66
N GLU A 153 9.54 -2.93 47.82
CA GLU A 153 10.40 -4.00 48.33
C GLU A 153 10.92 -3.59 49.72
N ASP A 154 10.81 -4.52 50.67
CA ASP A 154 11.26 -4.41 52.07
C ASP A 154 10.85 -3.13 52.81
N ASP A 155 9.69 -2.55 52.46
CA ASP A 155 9.09 -1.32 53.03
C ASP A 155 9.96 -0.04 52.97
N GLU A 156 11.13 -0.08 52.33
CA GLU A 156 12.06 1.07 52.19
C GLU A 156 12.26 1.51 50.73
N GLU A 157 12.10 0.61 49.75
CA GLU A 157 12.36 0.89 48.34
C GLU A 157 11.09 0.85 47.49
N ARG A 158 10.84 1.94 46.75
CA ARG A 158 9.70 2.05 45.82
C ARG A 158 10.17 1.97 44.38
N TYR A 159 9.77 0.92 43.69
CA TYR A 159 10.03 0.68 42.27
C TYR A 159 8.83 1.09 41.41
N LYS A 160 9.10 1.74 40.27
CA LYS A 160 8.08 2.10 39.27
C LYS A 160 8.33 1.36 37.97
N TYR A 161 7.38 0.51 37.58
CA TYR A 161 7.43 -0.26 36.34
C TYR A 161 6.58 0.41 35.27
N LYS A 162 7.24 0.78 34.16
CA LYS A 162 6.58 1.35 32.98
C LYS A 162 6.36 0.27 31.94
N ALA A 163 5.10 0.00 31.60
CA ALA A 163 4.75 -0.99 30.60
C ALA A 163 4.90 -0.45 29.18
N TYR A 164 5.59 -1.20 28.33
CA TYR A 164 5.64 -0.99 26.89
C TYR A 164 5.06 -2.22 26.19
N ARG A 165 4.31 -1.98 25.12
CA ARG A 165 3.78 -3.02 24.23
C ARG A 165 4.58 -2.97 22.94
N GLU A 166 5.20 -4.08 22.59
CA GLU A 166 5.79 -4.23 21.27
C GLU A 166 4.68 -4.35 20.23
N ARG A 167 4.76 -3.50 19.20
CA ARG A 167 3.95 -3.61 17.99
C ARG A 167 4.76 -4.31 16.92
N PHE A 168 4.17 -5.33 16.30
CA PHE A 168 4.73 -6.00 15.13
C PHE A 168 4.06 -5.46 13.88
N ASP A 169 4.49 -4.27 13.44
CA ASP A 169 4.06 -3.71 12.16
C ASP A 169 5.13 -3.98 11.11
N ARG A 170 4.72 -4.14 9.85
CA ARG A 170 5.66 -4.17 8.72
C ARG A 170 5.14 -3.31 7.59
N SER A 171 6.10 -2.76 6.88
CA SER A 171 5.89 -2.03 5.64
C SER A 171 6.06 -2.98 4.48
N VAL A 172 5.27 -2.75 3.42
CA VAL A 172 5.51 -3.38 2.13
C VAL A 172 5.88 -2.34 1.09
N VAL A 173 6.87 -2.68 0.28
CA VAL A 173 7.21 -1.98 -0.95
C VAL A 173 7.06 -2.98 -2.09
N ARG A 174 6.48 -2.55 -3.21
CA ARG A 174 6.22 -3.43 -4.35
C ARG A 174 6.66 -2.78 -5.64
N PHE A 175 7.31 -3.55 -6.50
CA PHE A 175 7.34 -3.30 -7.92
C PHE A 175 6.26 -4.17 -8.56
N ALA A 176 5.40 -3.56 -9.37
CA ALA A 176 4.31 -4.24 -10.03
C ALA A 176 4.29 -3.94 -11.52
N TRP A 177 4.35 -4.99 -12.33
CA TRP A 177 4.18 -4.90 -13.77
C TRP A 177 3.20 -5.98 -14.22
N ARG A 178 1.98 -5.56 -14.58
CA ARG A 178 1.04 -6.41 -15.31
C ARG A 178 1.37 -6.24 -16.77
N PHE A 179 1.65 -7.31 -17.50
CA PHE A 179 2.20 -7.21 -18.86
C PHE A 179 1.24 -6.60 -19.87
N LEU A 180 -0.06 -6.57 -19.56
CA LEU A 180 -1.07 -5.87 -20.35
C LEU A 180 -1.16 -4.37 -20.05
N ASP A 181 -0.65 -3.92 -18.90
CA ASP A 181 -0.65 -2.52 -18.54
C ASP A 181 0.51 -1.81 -19.27
N PRO A 182 0.27 -0.61 -19.83
CA PRO A 182 1.29 0.18 -20.53
C PRO A 182 2.27 0.89 -19.58
N TYR A 183 2.26 0.52 -18.30
CA TYR A 183 3.10 1.07 -17.24
C TYR A 183 3.48 -0.04 -16.25
N CYS A 184 4.56 0.20 -15.52
CA CYS A 184 4.84 -0.49 -14.27
C CYS A 184 4.82 0.51 -13.11
N ALA A 185 4.66 0.00 -11.89
CA ALA A 185 4.48 0.82 -10.71
C ALA A 185 5.43 0.41 -9.58
N VAL A 186 6.05 1.40 -8.93
CA VAL A 186 6.69 1.20 -7.62
C VAL A 186 5.78 1.79 -6.55
N MET A 187 5.36 0.95 -5.61
CA MET A 187 4.38 1.24 -4.58
C MET A 187 5.04 1.13 -3.20
N ILE A 188 5.06 2.21 -2.43
CA ILE A 188 5.83 2.38 -1.19
C ILE A 188 4.89 2.74 -0.05
N GLN A 189 4.64 1.80 0.88
CA GLN A 189 3.79 2.04 2.04
C GLN A 189 4.47 2.91 3.11
N LEU A 190 5.77 2.74 3.35
CA LEU A 190 6.51 3.48 4.38
C LEU A 190 7.88 4.02 3.91
N PRO A 191 8.32 5.15 4.49
CA PRO A 191 7.53 6.08 5.29
C PRO A 191 6.54 6.84 4.40
N ALA A 192 5.33 6.97 4.92
CA ALA A 192 4.20 7.61 4.26
C ALA A 192 4.33 9.14 4.15
N GLU A 193 5.12 9.76 5.03
CA GLU A 193 5.18 11.20 5.18
C GLU A 193 6.52 11.79 4.72
N GLY A 194 6.46 13.05 4.29
CA GLY A 194 7.61 13.81 3.84
C GLY A 194 8.35 13.13 2.69
N ASN A 195 9.68 13.28 2.67
CA ASN A 195 10.55 12.79 1.61
C ASN A 195 11.20 11.43 1.93
N ALA A 196 10.78 10.75 3.00
CA ALA A 196 11.47 9.56 3.47
C ALA A 196 11.19 8.31 2.62
N HIS A 197 10.25 8.39 1.66
CA HIS A 197 10.08 7.41 0.59
C HIS A 197 11.18 7.49 -0.49
N ARG A 198 11.95 8.59 -0.59
CA ARG A 198 12.95 8.77 -1.66
C ARG A 198 14.11 7.76 -1.57
N PRO A 199 14.72 7.50 -0.40
CA PRO A 199 15.77 6.47 -0.30
C PRO A 199 15.26 5.07 -0.64
N VAL A 200 14.03 4.74 -0.23
CA VAL A 200 13.37 3.47 -0.57
C VAL A 200 13.21 3.31 -2.08
N HIS A 201 12.76 4.38 -2.75
CA HIS A 201 12.64 4.40 -4.20
C HIS A 201 13.99 4.17 -4.91
N VAL A 202 15.07 4.81 -4.43
CA VAL A 202 16.41 4.60 -4.97
C VAL A 202 16.85 3.14 -4.80
N GLN A 203 16.69 2.57 -3.61
CA GLN A 203 17.01 1.15 -3.36
C GLN A 203 16.28 0.22 -4.33
N VAL A 204 14.97 0.43 -4.53
CA VAL A 204 14.19 -0.38 -5.48
C VAL A 204 14.72 -0.25 -6.90
N GLN A 205 15.08 0.96 -7.35
CA GLN A 205 15.65 1.14 -8.69
C GLN A 205 17.00 0.41 -8.85
N GLU A 206 17.87 0.47 -7.83
CA GLU A 206 19.13 -0.27 -7.86
C GLU A 206 18.89 -1.79 -7.90
N ASP A 207 17.98 -2.31 -7.09
CA ASP A 207 17.65 -3.73 -7.09
C ASP A 207 17.07 -4.20 -8.45
N LEU A 208 16.20 -3.39 -9.08
CA LEU A 208 15.63 -3.69 -10.40
C LEU A 208 16.70 -3.69 -11.51
N LYS A 209 17.71 -2.80 -11.42
CA LYS A 209 18.87 -2.80 -12.34
C LYS A 209 19.79 -3.98 -12.06
N HIS A 210 20.03 -4.31 -10.80
CA HIS A 210 20.86 -5.46 -10.40
C HIS A 210 20.28 -6.80 -10.90
N ILE A 211 18.95 -6.94 -10.88
CA ILE A 211 18.27 -8.09 -11.50
C ILE A 211 18.43 -8.10 -13.03
N GLY A 212 18.68 -6.94 -13.65
CA GLY A 212 18.75 -6.78 -15.10
C GLY A 212 17.37 -6.62 -15.75
N LEU A 213 16.39 -6.08 -15.01
CA LEU A 213 15.08 -5.70 -15.57
C LEU A 213 15.16 -4.36 -16.31
N PHE A 214 16.04 -3.47 -15.87
CA PHE A 214 16.32 -2.20 -16.55
C PHE A 214 17.82 -2.02 -16.68
N ASP A 215 18.27 -1.54 -17.83
CA ASP A 215 19.68 -1.19 -18.04
C ASP A 215 20.05 0.13 -17.35
N GLU A 216 19.09 1.06 -17.30
CA GLU A 216 19.20 2.40 -16.72
C GLU A 216 18.07 2.67 -15.72
N ASN A 217 18.08 3.84 -15.09
CA ASN A 217 16.98 4.22 -14.22
C ASN A 217 15.63 4.23 -14.98
N PRO A 218 14.58 3.58 -14.45
CA PRO A 218 13.26 3.54 -15.09
C PRO A 218 12.72 4.94 -15.43
N GLU A 219 12.27 5.13 -16.67
CA GLU A 219 11.73 6.40 -17.14
C GLU A 219 10.34 6.65 -16.54
N ARG A 220 10.17 7.79 -15.86
CA ARG A 220 8.90 8.18 -15.21
C ARG A 220 7.87 8.64 -16.24
N ILE A 221 6.60 8.29 -15.99
CA ILE A 221 5.46 8.75 -16.79
C ILE A 221 4.89 10.02 -16.16
N GLN A 222 4.98 11.14 -16.86
CA GLN A 222 4.42 12.43 -16.42
C GLN A 222 2.90 12.36 -16.28
N LEU A 223 2.38 12.79 -15.12
CA LEU A 223 0.95 12.67 -14.78
C LEU A 223 0.21 14.01 -14.79
N SER A 224 0.88 15.13 -15.07
CA SER A 224 0.24 16.46 -15.04
C SER A 224 -0.93 16.57 -16.03
N GLN A 225 -0.84 15.99 -17.23
CA GLN A 225 -1.94 16.01 -18.18
C GLN A 225 -3.12 15.16 -17.70
N ALA A 226 -2.85 14.00 -17.10
CA ALA A 226 -3.88 13.18 -16.47
C ALA A 226 -4.62 13.95 -15.38
N PHE A 227 -3.89 14.60 -14.47
CA PHE A 227 -4.51 15.36 -13.39
C PHE A 227 -5.28 16.57 -13.89
N LYS A 228 -4.81 17.29 -14.93
CA LYS A 228 -5.61 18.35 -15.56
C LYS A 228 -6.95 17.82 -16.07
N LYS A 229 -6.94 16.76 -16.89
CA LYS A 229 -8.18 16.18 -17.44
C LYS A 229 -9.13 15.71 -16.32
N MET A 230 -8.60 15.04 -15.30
CA MET A 230 -9.40 14.60 -14.15
C MET A 230 -10.06 15.77 -13.41
N THR A 231 -9.43 16.95 -13.35
CA THR A 231 -10.05 18.11 -12.67
C THR A 231 -11.26 18.68 -13.41
N LEU A 232 -11.41 18.35 -14.69
CA LEU A 232 -12.52 18.79 -15.53
C LEU A 232 -13.63 17.73 -15.64
N GLN A 233 -13.35 16.50 -15.20
CA GLN A 233 -14.30 15.39 -15.23
C GLN A 233 -15.13 15.33 -13.94
N ASN A 234 -16.36 14.83 -14.06
CA ASN A 234 -17.25 14.61 -12.92
C ASN A 234 -17.17 13.17 -12.38
N ASP A 235 -16.08 12.47 -12.67
CA ASP A 235 -15.82 11.10 -12.23
C ASP A 235 -15.27 11.06 -10.79
N THR A 236 -14.55 12.08 -10.37
CA THR A 236 -14.02 12.26 -9.02
C THR A 236 -14.53 13.55 -8.40
N ARG A 237 -14.48 13.66 -7.06
CA ARG A 237 -14.71 14.93 -6.37
C ARG A 237 -13.35 15.59 -6.12
N VAL A 238 -13.11 16.70 -6.79
CA VAL A 238 -11.85 17.45 -6.71
C VAL A 238 -11.88 18.37 -5.49
N GLN A 239 -11.01 18.12 -4.51
CA GLN A 239 -10.86 18.96 -3.32
C GLN A 239 -9.89 20.11 -3.54
N SER A 240 -8.80 19.87 -4.26
CA SER A 240 -7.84 20.92 -4.62
C SER A 240 -7.17 20.66 -5.96
N THR A 241 -6.72 21.75 -6.57
CA THR A 241 -5.87 21.76 -7.77
C THR A 241 -4.73 22.75 -7.58
N ARG A 242 -3.53 22.37 -8.01
CA ARG A 242 -2.37 23.25 -8.09
C ARG A 242 -1.83 23.21 -9.51
N MET A 243 -1.96 24.31 -10.24
CA MET A 243 -1.44 24.47 -11.60
C MET A 243 -0.12 25.23 -11.55
N MET A 244 0.90 24.76 -12.26
CA MET A 244 2.28 25.27 -12.14
C MET A 244 2.85 25.65 -13.51
N THR A 245 3.65 26.70 -13.52
CA THR A 245 4.47 27.18 -14.65
C THR A 245 5.84 27.59 -14.12
N ASP A 246 6.80 27.88 -15.00
CA ASP A 246 8.20 28.12 -14.63
C ASP A 246 8.39 29.33 -13.67
N GLY A 247 7.43 30.27 -13.68
CA GLY A 247 7.47 31.49 -12.85
C GLY A 247 6.42 31.57 -11.74
N GLY A 248 5.58 30.54 -11.53
CA GLY A 248 4.51 30.65 -10.54
C GLY A 248 3.53 29.47 -10.51
N HIS A 249 2.53 29.59 -9.63
CA HIS A 249 1.47 28.59 -9.50
C HIS A 249 0.15 29.24 -9.10
N VAL A 250 -0.94 28.52 -9.37
CA VAL A 250 -2.29 28.85 -8.92
C VAL A 250 -2.83 27.67 -8.13
N ASP A 251 -3.22 27.92 -6.87
CA ASP A 251 -3.87 26.95 -6.01
C ASP A 251 -5.37 27.28 -5.90
N VAL A 252 -6.23 26.29 -6.12
CA VAL A 252 -7.66 26.37 -5.80
C VAL A 252 -7.98 25.22 -4.84
N VAL A 253 -8.48 25.56 -3.66
CA VAL A 253 -8.66 24.59 -2.57
C VAL A 253 -10.03 24.78 -1.92
N SER A 254 -10.82 23.70 -1.86
CA SER A 254 -12.02 23.66 -1.04
C SER A 254 -11.67 23.25 0.39
N THR A 255 -12.08 24.08 1.35
CA THR A 255 -11.91 23.84 2.79
C THR A 255 -13.10 23.10 3.40
N LEU A 256 -14.08 22.71 2.60
CA LEU A 256 -15.23 21.94 3.07
C LEU A 256 -14.77 20.59 3.62
N THR A 257 -15.33 20.21 4.78
CA THR A 257 -15.13 18.88 5.36
C THR A 257 -15.71 17.80 4.44
N GLU A 258 -16.87 18.09 3.87
CA GLU A 258 -17.58 17.26 2.91
C GLU A 258 -17.90 18.12 1.68
N GLY A 259 -17.19 17.88 0.58
CA GLY A 259 -17.35 18.65 -0.66
C GLY A 259 -16.05 18.84 -1.41
N GLY A 260 -16.12 19.55 -2.53
CA GLY A 260 -15.00 19.87 -3.40
C GLY A 260 -15.08 21.29 -3.95
N ILE A 261 -14.24 21.58 -4.93
CA ILE A 261 -14.21 22.87 -5.65
C ILE A 261 -15.56 23.16 -6.29
N GLU A 262 -16.17 22.14 -6.90
CA GLU A 262 -17.47 22.27 -7.57
C GLU A 262 -18.60 22.64 -6.61
N ASP A 263 -18.50 22.37 -5.31
CA ASP A 263 -19.57 22.67 -4.35
C ASP A 263 -19.56 24.14 -3.87
N VAL A 264 -18.52 24.91 -4.22
CA VAL A 264 -18.39 26.34 -3.85
C VAL A 264 -18.38 27.19 -5.12
N GLN A 265 -19.44 27.97 -5.35
CA GLN A 265 -19.61 28.75 -6.59
C GLN A 265 -18.37 29.60 -6.95
N ALA A 266 -17.83 30.35 -5.98
CA ALA A 266 -16.66 31.20 -6.21
C ALA A 266 -15.41 30.40 -6.62
N LEU A 267 -15.20 29.19 -6.05
CA LEU A 267 -14.07 28.34 -6.42
C LEU A 267 -14.27 27.71 -7.80
N ARG A 268 -15.51 27.33 -8.13
CA ARG A 268 -15.89 26.84 -9.45
C ARG A 268 -15.62 27.88 -10.53
N GLU A 269 -16.01 29.13 -10.29
CA GLU A 269 -15.77 30.26 -11.19
C GLU A 269 -14.28 30.55 -11.33
N ALA A 270 -13.54 30.60 -10.22
CA ALA A 270 -12.09 30.76 -10.23
C ALA A 270 -11.39 29.66 -11.04
N ARG A 271 -11.78 28.39 -10.84
CA ARG A 271 -11.23 27.25 -11.58
C ARG A 271 -11.52 27.31 -13.08
N ARG A 272 -12.73 27.73 -13.48
CA ARG A 272 -13.11 27.89 -14.89
C ARG A 272 -12.38 29.05 -15.59
N GLY A 273 -11.94 30.04 -14.83
CA GLY A 273 -11.15 31.16 -15.37
C GLY A 273 -9.69 30.81 -15.69
N VAL A 274 -9.21 29.63 -15.29
CA VAL A 274 -7.84 29.15 -15.52
C VAL A 274 -7.78 28.38 -16.84
N ASP A 275 -6.92 28.80 -17.77
CA ASP A 275 -6.57 28.02 -18.97
C ASP A 275 -5.47 26.99 -18.65
N ASP A 276 -5.86 25.72 -18.56
CA ASP A 276 -4.98 24.59 -18.23
C ASP A 276 -3.79 24.44 -19.19
N ASN A 277 -3.92 24.90 -20.45
CA ASN A 277 -2.85 24.80 -21.44
C ASN A 277 -1.70 25.76 -21.18
N SER A 278 -1.95 26.83 -20.42
CA SER A 278 -0.94 27.82 -20.03
C SER A 278 0.00 27.33 -18.91
N PHE A 279 -0.25 26.13 -18.36
CA PHE A 279 0.54 25.54 -17.27
C PHE A 279 1.30 24.31 -17.76
N THR A 280 2.52 24.11 -17.28
CA THR A 280 3.34 22.93 -17.61
C THR A 280 3.11 21.79 -16.62
N GLY A 281 2.80 22.11 -15.37
CA GLY A 281 2.57 21.16 -14.29
C GLY A 281 1.17 21.24 -13.69
N ALA A 282 0.71 20.13 -13.12
CA ALA A 282 -0.54 20.07 -12.37
C ALA A 282 -0.47 19.00 -11.29
N ASP A 283 -0.95 19.36 -10.10
CA ASP A 283 -1.21 18.47 -8.98
C ASP A 283 -2.69 18.58 -8.59
N GLY A 284 -3.19 17.58 -7.85
CA GLY A 284 -4.57 17.62 -7.40
C GLY A 284 -4.87 16.68 -6.23
N LEU A 285 -5.94 16.98 -5.52
CA LEU A 285 -6.49 16.13 -4.47
C LEU A 285 -7.88 15.67 -4.88
N PHE A 286 -8.03 14.37 -5.09
CA PHE A 286 -9.20 13.73 -5.66
C PHE A 286 -9.82 12.76 -4.66
N HIS A 287 -11.14 12.82 -4.51
CA HIS A 287 -11.91 11.83 -3.79
C HIS A 287 -12.63 10.95 -4.79
N PHE A 288 -12.19 9.69 -4.87
CA PHE A 288 -12.89 8.65 -5.61
C PHE A 288 -14.03 8.15 -4.74
N LEU A 289 -15.26 8.38 -5.19
CA LEU A 289 -16.46 7.99 -4.47
C LEU A 289 -16.95 6.64 -4.98
N GLN A 290 -17.24 5.71 -4.07
CA GLN A 290 -17.75 4.38 -4.40
C GLN A 290 -19.03 4.43 -5.23
N GLU A 291 -19.90 5.42 -4.97
CA GLU A 291 -21.13 5.64 -5.74
C GLU A 291 -20.88 5.96 -7.23
N LYS A 292 -19.71 6.53 -7.56
CA LYS A 292 -19.30 6.83 -8.94
C LYS A 292 -18.42 5.72 -9.55
N HIS A 293 -17.78 4.92 -8.70
CA HIS A 293 -16.82 3.88 -9.07
C HIS A 293 -17.19 2.58 -8.36
N ALA A 294 -18.14 1.82 -8.93
CA ALA A 294 -18.69 0.61 -8.33
C ALA A 294 -17.65 -0.51 -8.06
N ALA A 295 -16.50 -0.47 -8.77
CA ALA A 295 -15.39 -1.39 -8.55
C ALA A 295 -14.62 -1.12 -7.24
N LEU A 296 -14.78 0.07 -6.64
CA LEU A 296 -14.16 0.39 -5.37
C LEU A 296 -14.91 -0.27 -4.21
N SER A 297 -14.16 -0.83 -3.28
CA SER A 297 -14.67 -1.33 -2.01
C SER A 297 -15.07 -0.20 -1.04
N ARG A 298 -14.54 1.01 -1.24
CA ARG A 298 -14.76 2.19 -0.40
C ARG A 298 -14.37 3.50 -1.11
N ASN A 299 -14.68 4.63 -0.48
CA ASN A 299 -14.15 5.92 -0.94
C ASN A 299 -12.62 5.98 -0.76
N VAL A 300 -11.90 6.44 -1.79
CA VAL A 300 -10.44 6.54 -1.80
C VAL A 300 -10.00 7.98 -1.99
N LYS A 301 -9.25 8.51 -1.04
CA LYS A 301 -8.61 9.83 -1.13
C LYS A 301 -7.23 9.70 -1.77
N VAL A 302 -7.04 10.40 -2.89
CA VAL A 302 -5.85 10.32 -3.74
C VAL A 302 -5.29 11.70 -3.97
N GLN A 303 -3.99 11.88 -3.78
CA GLN A 303 -3.27 13.10 -4.14
C GLN A 303 -2.31 12.81 -5.28
N GLY A 304 -2.47 13.52 -6.39
CA GLY A 304 -1.59 13.44 -7.54
C GLY A 304 -0.54 14.54 -7.52
N TYR A 305 0.72 14.18 -7.78
CA TYR A 305 1.85 15.08 -8.00
C TYR A 305 2.36 14.88 -9.42
N GLY A 306 1.92 15.74 -10.35
CA GLY A 306 2.05 15.47 -11.78
C GLY A 306 3.49 15.50 -12.26
N ILE A 307 4.23 16.54 -11.88
CA ILE A 307 5.66 16.71 -12.24
C ILE A 307 6.51 15.59 -11.64
N GLU A 308 6.20 15.19 -10.40
CA GLU A 308 6.91 14.12 -9.71
C GLU A 308 6.55 12.73 -10.23
N SER A 309 5.52 12.62 -11.08
CA SER A 309 4.97 11.35 -11.58
C SER A 309 4.55 10.42 -10.44
N ARG A 310 3.91 11.01 -9.42
CA ARG A 310 3.64 10.36 -8.14
C ARG A 310 2.17 10.47 -7.76
N ILE A 311 1.63 9.41 -7.20
CA ILE A 311 0.29 9.32 -6.64
C ILE A 311 0.41 8.93 -5.16
N ARG A 312 -0.36 9.57 -4.29
CA ARG A 312 -0.44 9.27 -2.86
C ARG A 312 -1.84 8.83 -2.51
N ILE A 313 -1.98 7.61 -2.00
CA ILE A 313 -3.24 7.10 -1.46
C ILE A 313 -3.24 7.31 0.06
N TRP A 314 -4.28 7.97 0.58
CA TRP A 314 -4.38 8.41 1.98
C TRP A 314 -5.19 7.48 2.88
N VAL A 315 -5.73 6.40 2.34
CA VAL A 315 -6.61 5.49 3.07
C VAL A 315 -6.07 4.07 3.02
N GLN A 316 -6.46 3.25 4.01
CA GLN A 316 -6.30 1.81 3.90
C GLN A 316 -7.33 1.27 2.91
N CYS A 317 -6.85 0.59 1.87
CA CYS A 317 -7.67 0.05 0.79
C CYS A 317 -7.11 -1.29 0.30
N LYS A 318 -7.84 -1.93 -0.61
CA LYS A 318 -7.46 -3.21 -1.22
C LYS A 318 -6.64 -3.00 -2.47
N ARG A 319 -5.96 -4.06 -2.90
CA ARG A 319 -5.27 -4.15 -4.19
C ARG A 319 -6.11 -3.65 -5.36
N GLU A 320 -7.35 -4.12 -5.46
CA GLU A 320 -8.24 -3.74 -6.57
C GLU A 320 -8.62 -2.27 -6.55
N ASP A 321 -8.75 -1.65 -5.36
CA ASP A 321 -9.02 -0.22 -5.26
C ASP A 321 -7.87 0.60 -5.86
N VAL A 322 -6.63 0.17 -5.59
CA VAL A 322 -5.42 0.81 -6.12
C VAL A 322 -5.39 0.68 -7.64
N TYR A 323 -5.59 -0.52 -8.19
CA TYR A 323 -5.59 -0.71 -9.64
C TYR A 323 -6.73 0.02 -10.34
N HIS A 324 -7.90 0.11 -9.73
CA HIS A 324 -9.00 0.92 -10.25
C HIS A 324 -8.61 2.41 -10.32
N VAL A 325 -8.05 2.96 -9.24
CA VAL A 325 -7.53 4.33 -9.22
C VAL A 325 -6.48 4.55 -10.31
N LEU A 326 -5.51 3.63 -10.44
CA LEU A 326 -4.48 3.73 -11.48
C LEU A 326 -5.07 3.63 -12.89
N GLY A 327 -6.09 2.79 -13.10
CA GLY A 327 -6.80 2.70 -14.37
C GLY A 327 -7.49 4.01 -14.76
N VAL A 328 -8.15 4.67 -13.81
CA VAL A 328 -8.78 5.99 -14.04
C VAL A 328 -7.73 7.06 -14.34
N VAL A 329 -6.64 7.13 -13.56
CA VAL A 329 -5.55 8.08 -13.82
C VAL A 329 -4.93 7.83 -15.19
N TRP A 330 -4.68 6.56 -15.54
CA TRP A 330 -4.10 6.19 -16.82
C TRP A 330 -5.01 6.57 -18.00
N SER A 331 -6.31 6.32 -17.90
CA SER A 331 -7.28 6.70 -18.95
C SER A 331 -7.32 8.20 -19.25
N ASN A 332 -6.75 9.02 -18.35
CA ASN A 332 -6.64 10.45 -18.48
C ASN A 332 -5.25 10.93 -18.93
N THR A 333 -4.24 10.05 -19.00
CA THR A 333 -2.92 10.41 -19.57
C THR A 333 -3.10 10.72 -21.05
#